data_AF-A0A5K0X687-F1
#
_entry.id   AF-A0A5K0X687-F1
#
_cell.length_a   1.000
_cell.length_b   1.000
_cell.length_c   1.000
_cell.angle_alpha   90.00
_cell.angle_beta   90.00
_cell.angle_gamma   90.00
#
_symmetry.space_group_name_H-M   'P 1'
#
loop_
_entity.id
_entity.type
_entity.pdbx_description
1 polymer ?
#
loop_
_entity_poly.entity_id
_entity_poly.type
_entity_poly.pdbx_seq_one_letter_code
_entity_poly.pdbx_strand_id
1 'polypeptide(L)' 'LWWIILLRAYGRVTDDYALQERVDVQTGIKLILNLCLADGFDMFPTLLVTDGSCMIDRRMGIHGHPLEIQ' A
#
# COMPACT_ATOMS: atom_id res chain seq x y z
N LEU A 1 2.38 0.07 0.88
CA LEU A 1 2.16 0.10 -0.60
C LEU A 1 3.40 -0.32 -1.40
N TRP A 2 4.58 0.25 -1.10
CA TRP A 2 5.85 -0.09 -1.77
C TRP A 2 6.15 -1.58 -1.96
N TRP A 3 5.81 -2.41 -0.98
CA TRP A 3 6.04 -3.86 -1.09
C TRP A 3 5.33 -4.51 -2.28
N ILE A 4 4.07 -4.15 -2.56
CA ILE A 4 3.31 -4.67 -3.70
C ILE A 4 3.93 -4.17 -5.02
N ILE A 5 4.37 -2.91 -5.06
CA ILE A 5 5.04 -2.30 -6.22
C ILE A 5 6.35 -3.04 -6.51
N LEU A 6 7.16 -3.31 -5.48
CA LEU A 6 8.42 -4.03 -5.59
C LEU A 6 8.21 -5.49 -6.02
N LEU A 7 7.20 -6.18 -5.48
CA LEU A 7 6.86 -7.54 -5.90
C LEU A 7 6.53 -7.59 -7.39
N ARG A 8 5.74 -6.63 -7.89
CA ARG A 8 5.44 -6.51 -9.32
C ARG A 8 6.68 -6.19 -10.14
N ALA A 9 7.55 -5.30 -9.65
CA ALA A 9 8.79 -4.95 -10.33
C ALA A 9 9.73 -6.17 -10.43
N TYR A 10 9.86 -6.95 -9.37
CA TYR A 10 10.60 -8.21 -9.35
C TYR A 10 10.13 -9.12 -10.47
N GLY A 11 8.85 -9.50 -10.49
CA GLY A 11 8.32 -10.42 -11.51
C GLY A 11 8.46 -9.88 -12.94
N ARG A 12 8.38 -8.56 -13.13
CA ARG A 12 8.58 -7.93 -14.45
C ARG A 12 10.04 -7.94 -14.92
N VAL A 13 11.00 -7.85 -14.01
CA VAL A 13 12.44 -7.79 -14.34
C VAL A 13 13.02 -9.19 -14.49
N THR A 14 12.59 -10.14 -13.66
CA THR A 14 13.07 -11.53 -13.70
C THR A 14 12.28 -12.41 -14.66
N ASP A 15 11.09 -11.96 -15.09
CA ASP A 15 10.08 -12.76 -15.80
C ASP A 15 9.64 -14.02 -15.02
N ASP A 16 9.84 -14.01 -13.70
CA ASP A 16 9.45 -15.08 -12.78
C ASP A 16 8.34 -14.61 -11.83
N TYR A 17 7.15 -15.16 -12.02
CA TYR A 17 5.96 -14.89 -11.21
C TYR A 17 5.71 -15.94 -10.13
N ALA A 18 6.54 -16.98 -10.00
CA ALA A 18 6.33 -18.06 -9.04
C ALA A 18 6.25 -17.55 -7.59
N LEU A 19 7.05 -16.53 -7.25
CA LEU A 19 6.98 -15.87 -5.94
C LEU A 19 5.60 -15.24 -5.69
N GLN A 20 5.04 -14.54 -6.69
CA GLN A 20 3.74 -13.89 -6.58
C GLN A 20 2.60 -14.91 -6.46
N GLU A 21 2.71 -16.07 -7.10
CA GLU A 21 1.68 -17.12 -7.11
C GLU A 21 1.57 -17.89 -5.79
N ARG A 22 2.57 -17.81 -4.92
CA ARG A 22 2.53 -18.51 -3.63
C ARG A 22 1.37 -18.02 -2.77
N VAL A 23 0.75 -18.97 -2.06
CA VAL A 23 -0.43 -18.74 -1.21
C VAL A 23 -0.15 -17.73 -0.08
N ASP A 24 1.02 -17.78 0.53
CA ASP A 24 1.43 -16.84 1.59
C ASP A 24 1.60 -15.42 1.05
N VAL A 25 2.19 -15.26 -0.12
CA VAL A 25 2.34 -13.97 -0.80
C VAL A 25 0.99 -13.40 -1.22
N GLN A 26 0.10 -14.21 -1.81
CA GLN A 26 -1.27 -13.80 -2.13
C GLN A 26 -2.07 -13.39 -0.89
N THR A 27 -1.89 -14.11 0.22
CA THR A 27 -2.51 -13.76 1.51
C THR A 27 -1.99 -12.41 2.00
N GLY A 28 -0.68 -12.17 1.91
CA GLY A 28 -0.07 -10.87 2.25
C GLY A 28 -0.64 -9.72 1.42
N ILE A 29 -0.77 -9.89 0.09
CA ILE A 29 -1.37 -8.87 -0.79
C ILE A 29 -2.80 -8.56 -0.34
N LYS A 30 -3.62 -9.59 -0.10
CA LYS A 30 -5.02 -9.42 0.35
C LYS A 30 -5.12 -8.70 1.69
N LEU A 31 -4.24 -9.00 2.64
CA LEU A 31 -4.21 -8.32 3.94
C LEU A 31 -3.89 -6.83 3.81
N ILE A 32 -2.90 -6.47 2.98
CA ILE A 32 -2.57 -5.06 2.72
C ILE A 32 -3.77 -4.34 2.08
N LEU A 33 -4.40 -4.95 1.07
CA LEU A 33 -5.57 -4.36 0.41
C LEU A 33 -6.75 -4.22 1.36
N ASN A 34 -7.03 -5.21 2.20
CA ASN A 34 -8.10 -5.14 3.18
C ASN A 34 -7.88 -4.03 4.21
N LEU A 35 -6.63 -3.71 4.58
CA LEU A 35 -6.34 -2.59 5.47
C LEU A 35 -6.56 -1.23 4.78
N CYS A 36 -6.20 -1.11 3.50
CA CYS A 36 -6.35 0.14 2.75
C CYS A 36 -7.78 0.39 2.28
N LEU A 37 -8.56 -0.66 2.02
CA LEU A 37 -9.91 -0.61 1.49
C LEU A 37 -10.97 -0.98 2.53
N ALA A 38 -10.60 -1.01 3.81
CA ALA A 38 -11.54 -1.27 4.89
C ALA A 38 -12.63 -0.19 4.90
N ASP A 39 -13.87 -0.61 5.11
CA ASP A 39 -14.98 0.31 5.34
C ASP A 39 -14.68 1.20 6.56
N GLY A 40 -14.88 2.50 6.40
CA GLY A 40 -14.60 3.50 7.43
C GLY A 40 -15.64 4.61 7.43
N PHE A 41 -15.51 5.54 8.38
CA PHE A 41 -16.34 6.74 8.43
C PHE A 41 -15.93 7.79 7.40
N ASP A 42 -14.74 7.64 6.83
CA ASP A 42 -14.29 8.52 5.78
C ASP A 42 -14.99 8.18 4.46
N MET A 43 -15.64 9.18 3.86
CA MET A 43 -16.44 9.05 2.65
C MET A 43 -15.64 9.32 1.37
N PHE A 44 -14.41 9.82 1.50
CA PHE A 44 -13.55 10.05 0.36
C PHE A 44 -12.95 8.74 -0.15
N PRO A 45 -12.72 8.60 -1.48
CA PRO A 45 -12.10 7.40 -2.05
C PRO A 45 -10.59 7.34 -1.75
N THR A 46 -10.04 8.34 -1.05
CA THR A 46 -8.63 8.49 -0.74
C THR A 46 -8.32 7.95 0.64
N LEU A 47 -7.14 7.37 0.82
CA LEU A 47 -6.75 6.80 2.12
C LEU A 47 -6.52 7.91 3.15
N LEU A 48 -7.25 7.85 4.27
CA LEU A 48 -7.04 8.73 5.44
C LEU A 48 -5.84 8.26 6.26
N VAL A 49 -4.89 9.15 6.52
CA VAL A 49 -3.69 8.85 7.31
C VAL A 49 -3.35 9.95 8.32
N THR A 50 -2.59 9.58 9.35
CA THR A 50 -1.99 10.55 10.30
C THR A 50 -0.79 11.26 9.67
N ASP A 51 -0.38 12.39 10.23
CA ASP A 51 0.86 13.06 9.83
C ASP A 51 2.06 12.14 10.02
N GLY A 52 3.07 12.23 9.15
CA GLY A 52 4.24 11.35 9.23
C GLY A 52 4.05 9.91 8.70
N SER A 53 3.00 9.64 7.90
CA SER A 53 2.66 8.27 7.46
C SER A 53 3.29 7.84 6.12
N CYS A 54 4.18 8.65 5.54
CA CYS A 54 4.82 8.37 4.26
C CYS A 54 6.35 8.58 4.34
N MET A 55 7.04 8.84 3.22
CA MET A 55 8.48 9.15 3.23
C MET A 55 8.81 10.31 4.18
N ILE A 56 7.91 11.28 4.32
CA ILE A 56 7.96 12.28 5.37
C ILE A 56 7.38 11.65 6.64
N ASP A 57 8.24 11.31 7.58
CA ASP A 57 7.93 10.57 8.82
C ASP A 57 7.77 11.47 10.05
N ARG A 58 7.82 12.80 9.84
CA ARG A 58 7.69 13.82 10.88
C ARG A 58 6.47 14.69 10.62
N ARG A 59 6.04 15.38 11.68
CA ARG A 59 4.93 16.33 11.62
C ARG A 59 5.26 17.48 10.68
N MET A 60 4.66 17.47 9.49
CA MET A 60 4.83 18.49 8.46
C MET A 60 3.50 19.06 7.96
N GLY A 61 2.38 18.68 8.58
CA GLY A 61 1.04 19.13 8.19
C GLY A 61 0.44 18.35 7.03
N ILE A 62 0.91 17.12 6.76
CA ILE A 62 0.49 16.28 5.63
C ILE A 62 -0.49 15.17 6.04
N HIS A 63 -1.24 15.38 7.13
CA HIS A 63 -2.31 14.47 7.57
C HIS A 63 -3.53 14.55 6.63
N GLY A 64 -4.44 13.58 6.71
CA GLY A 64 -5.60 13.53 5.83
C GLY A 64 -5.32 12.67 4.60
N HIS A 65 -5.27 13.28 3.42
CA HIS A 65 -5.11 12.61 2.12
C HIS A 65 -3.87 13.13 1.37
N PRO A 66 -2.64 12.86 1.86
CA PRO A 66 -1.43 13.33 1.21
C PRO A 66 -1.23 12.65 -0.15
N LEU A 67 -0.74 13.41 -1.13
CA LEU A 67 -0.54 12.95 -2.52
C LEU A 67 0.39 11.73 -2.63
N GLU A 68 1.35 11.54 -1.73
CA GLU A 68 2.27 10.40 -1.79
C GLU A 68 1.60 9.06 -1.46
N ILE A 69 0.50 9.11 -0.69
CA ILE A 69 -0.22 7.91 -0.26
C ILE A 69 -1.29 7.47 -1.27
N GLN A 70 -1.78 8.40 -2.09
CA GLN A 70 -2.80 8.12 -3.13
C GLN A 70 -2.15 7.60 -4.41
#